data_AF-A0RR78-F1
#
_entry.id   AF-A0RR78-F1
#
_cell.length_a   1.000
_cell.length_b   1.000
_cell.length_c   1.000
_cell.angle_alpha   90.00
_cell.angle_beta   90.00
_cell.angle_gamma   90.00
#
_symmetry.space_group_name_H-M   'P 1'
#
loop_
_entity.id
_entity.type
_entity.pdbx_description
1 polymer ?
#
loop_
_entity_poly.entity_id
_entity_poly.type
_entity_poly.pdbx_seq_one_letter_code
_entity_poly.pdbx_strand_id
1 'polypeptide(L)'
;MIVFGSEFVPYDEVVLEDFSGYSLQKKPDFLRVKSKKEAIFANANGVKFIVCDNLNFARQLQALANDYIFDSKIAVLICDDFELEAAIDARIDASIYKSVIRGF
;
A
#
# COMPACT_ATOMS: atom_id res chain seq x y z
N MET A 1 -5.75 10.08 5.09
CA MET A 1 -4.78 9.53 4.12
C MET A 1 -3.37 9.80 4.63
N ILE A 2 -2.45 8.85 4.44
CA ILE A 2 -1.02 8.96 4.72
C ILE A 2 -0.27 9.15 3.39
N VAL A 3 0.78 9.96 3.36
CA VAL A 3 1.57 10.21 2.15
C VAL A 3 3.03 9.91 2.43
N PHE A 4 3.69 9.19 1.52
CA PHE A 4 5.12 8.87 1.60
C PHE A 4 5.86 9.42 0.38
N GLY A 5 6.81 10.35 0.59
CA GLY A 5 7.75 10.79 -0.44
C GLY A 5 7.40 12.06 -1.23
N SER A 6 6.50 12.90 -0.71
CA SER A 6 6.28 14.26 -1.23
C SER A 6 7.36 15.23 -0.72
N GLU A 7 7.63 16.30 -1.45
CA GLU A 7 8.51 17.39 -0.98
C GLU A 7 8.06 18.02 0.36
N PHE A 8 6.76 17.96 0.65
CA PHE A 8 6.16 18.48 1.88
C PHE A 8 6.05 17.44 3.00
N VAL A 9 6.28 16.16 2.69
CA VAL A 9 6.21 15.05 3.63
C VAL A 9 7.48 14.21 3.49
N PRO A 10 8.59 14.69 4.08
CA PRO A 10 9.85 13.96 4.02
C PRO A 10 9.70 12.62 4.73
N TYR A 11 10.01 11.55 4.02
CA TYR A 11 10.06 10.19 4.53
C TYR A 11 11.34 9.54 4.06
N ASP A 12 12.03 8.82 4.94
CA ASP A 12 13.40 8.37 4.69
C ASP A 12 13.48 7.38 3.53
N GLU A 13 12.72 6.28 3.56
CA GLU A 13 12.74 5.23 2.53
C GLU A 13 11.60 4.22 2.74
N VAL A 14 10.96 3.76 1.65
CA VAL A 14 9.97 2.67 1.69
C VAL A 14 10.61 1.39 1.12
N VAL A 15 10.86 0.41 1.98
CA VAL A 15 11.31 -0.93 1.56
C VAL A 15 10.07 -1.75 1.20
N LEU A 16 9.89 -1.98 -0.10
CA LEU A 16 8.74 -2.72 -0.61
C LEU A 16 9.14 -4.17 -0.90
N GLU A 17 8.47 -5.14 -0.28
CA GLU A 17 8.62 -6.55 -0.63
C GLU A 17 7.41 -7.08 -1.38
N ASP A 18 7.63 -8.03 -2.29
CA ASP A 18 6.56 -8.78 -2.94
C ASP A 18 5.95 -9.82 -2.01
N PHE A 19 4.65 -10.05 -2.13
CA PHE A 19 3.97 -11.12 -1.42
C PHE A 19 4.63 -12.48 -1.71
N SER A 20 5.19 -13.08 -0.66
CA SER A 20 5.67 -14.46 -0.67
C SER A 20 5.63 -15.02 0.75
N GLY A 21 5.64 -16.35 0.89
CA GLY A 21 5.71 -16.99 2.22
C GLY A 21 6.98 -16.59 2.99
N TYR A 22 8.08 -16.30 2.29
CA TYR A 22 9.33 -15.83 2.89
C TYR A 22 9.21 -14.38 3.36
N SER A 23 8.62 -13.50 2.55
CA SER A 23 8.41 -12.09 2.90
C SER A 23 7.56 -11.98 4.16
N LEU A 24 6.47 -12.74 4.28
CA LEU A 24 5.61 -12.73 5.48
C LEU A 24 6.36 -13.09 6.77
N GLN A 25 7.36 -13.99 6.71
CA GLN A 25 8.17 -14.36 7.88
C GLN A 25 9.03 -13.19 8.39
N LYS A 26 9.45 -12.30 7.49
CA LYS A 26 10.21 -11.09 7.86
C LYS A 26 9.34 -10.00 8.48
N LYS A 27 8.01 -10.10 8.37
CA LYS A 27 7.03 -9.09 8.82
C LYS A 27 7.33 -7.69 8.25
N PRO A 28 7.30 -7.52 6.91
CA PRO A 28 7.56 -6.24 6.29
C PRO A 28 6.44 -5.24 6.63
N ASP A 29 6.82 -3.98 6.75
CA ASP A 29 5.86 -2.89 6.93
C ASP A 29 5.05 -2.64 5.65
N PHE A 30 5.67 -2.79 4.48
CA PHE A 30 5.05 -2.59 3.16
C PHE A 30 5.15 -3.87 2.33
N LEU A 31 4.00 -4.42 1.94
CA LEU A 31 3.94 -5.64 1.14
C LEU A 31 3.10 -5.42 -0.11
N ARG A 32 3.69 -5.63 -1.29
CA ARG A 32 2.98 -5.57 -2.57
C ARG A 32 2.16 -6.84 -2.78
N VAL A 33 0.88 -6.67 -3.11
CA VAL A 33 -0.05 -7.75 -3.38
C VAL A 33 -0.66 -7.63 -4.77
N LYS A 34 -1.02 -8.77 -5.37
CA LYS A 34 -1.60 -8.88 -6.72
C LYS A 34 -3.02 -9.46 -6.71
N SER A 35 -3.53 -9.85 -5.54
CA SER A 35 -4.88 -10.43 -5.41
C SER A 35 -5.53 -10.12 -4.05
N LYS A 36 -6.88 -10.17 -4.01
CA LYS A 36 -7.64 -10.00 -2.75
C LYS A 36 -7.26 -11.04 -1.70
N LYS A 37 -6.94 -12.26 -2.14
CA LYS A 37 -6.48 -13.37 -1.28
C LYS A 37 -5.16 -13.00 -0.59
N GLU A 38 -4.20 -12.48 -1.33
CA GLU A 38 -2.92 -12.02 -0.77
C GLU A 38 -3.12 -10.87 0.22
N ALA A 39 -4.03 -9.93 -0.07
CA ALA A 39 -4.36 -8.85 0.85
C ALA A 39 -4.93 -9.37 2.18
N ILE A 40 -5.85 -10.34 2.15
CA ILE A 40 -6.39 -10.98 3.35
C ILE A 40 -5.27 -11.65 4.16
N PHE A 41 -4.36 -12.38 3.49
CA PHE A 41 -3.24 -13.02 4.17
C PHE A 41 -2.23 -12.03 4.72
N ALA A 42 -1.95 -10.94 4.00
CA ALA A 42 -1.10 -9.86 4.48
C ALA A 42 -1.66 -9.23 5.76
N ASN A 43 -2.97 -8.91 5.77
CA ASN A 43 -3.65 -8.40 6.96
C ASN A 43 -3.58 -9.39 8.13
N ALA A 44 -3.88 -10.67 7.89
CA ALA A 44 -3.81 -11.71 8.93
C ALA A 44 -2.41 -11.90 9.52
N ASN A 45 -1.36 -11.50 8.80
CA ASN A 45 0.04 -11.55 9.27
C ASN A 45 0.53 -10.21 9.86
N GLY A 46 -0.36 -9.24 10.05
CA GLY A 46 -0.03 -7.96 10.69
C GLY A 46 0.83 -7.03 9.84
N VAL A 47 0.80 -7.17 8.51
CA VAL A 47 1.45 -6.21 7.60
C VAL A 47 0.82 -4.83 7.80
N LYS A 48 1.63 -3.77 7.91
CA LYS A 48 1.09 -2.42 8.18
C LYS A 48 0.45 -1.80 6.95
N PHE A 49 1.09 -1.92 5.79
CA PHE A 49 0.65 -1.35 4.52
C PHE A 49 0.59 -2.43 3.43
N ILE A 50 -0.63 -2.66 2.92
CA ILE A 50 -0.87 -3.52 1.76
C ILE A 50 -0.81 -2.64 0.53
N VAL A 51 0.22 -2.86 -0.31
CA VAL A 51 0.59 -1.97 -1.41
C VAL A 51 0.07 -2.49 -2.74
N CYS A 52 -0.48 -1.59 -3.55
CA CYS A 52 -1.01 -1.86 -4.88
C CYS A 52 -0.34 -0.97 -5.94
N ASP A 53 -0.07 -1.55 -7.11
CA ASP A 53 0.48 -0.80 -8.26
C ASP A 53 -0.60 -0.05 -9.06
N ASN A 54 -1.89 -0.30 -8.77
CA ASN A 54 -3.01 0.18 -9.58
C ASN A 54 -4.15 0.71 -8.69
N LEU A 55 -4.63 1.92 -9.01
CA LEU A 55 -5.71 2.59 -8.26
C LEU A 55 -7.04 1.84 -8.25
N ASN A 56 -7.46 1.24 -9.37
CA ASN A 56 -8.71 0.46 -9.43
C ASN A 56 -8.65 -0.76 -8.51
N PHE A 57 -7.48 -1.40 -8.41
CA PHE A 57 -7.29 -2.52 -7.51
C PHE A 57 -7.22 -2.05 -6.05
N ALA A 58 -6.50 -0.95 -5.77
CA ALA A 58 -6.47 -0.33 -4.45
C ALA A 58 -7.88 0.02 -3.95
N ARG A 59 -8.75 0.57 -4.81
CA ARG A 59 -10.16 0.86 -4.47
C ARG A 59 -10.96 -0.38 -4.08
N GLN A 60 -10.76 -1.49 -4.79
CA GLN A 60 -11.41 -2.75 -4.44
C GLN A 60 -10.90 -3.30 -3.11
N LEU A 61 -9.60 -3.17 -2.83
CA LEU A 61 -9.03 -3.57 -1.55
C LEU A 61 -9.45 -2.64 -0.42
N GLN A 62 -9.61 -1.34 -0.65
CA GLN A 62 -10.10 -0.40 0.35
C GLN A 62 -11.53 -0.73 0.77
N ALA A 63 -12.41 -1.04 -0.18
CA ALA A 63 -13.76 -1.52 0.11
C ALA A 63 -13.73 -2.81 0.95
N LEU A 64 -12.89 -3.77 0.55
CA LEU A 64 -12.70 -5.03 1.27
C LEU A 64 -12.17 -4.81 2.70
N ALA A 65 -11.20 -3.92 2.85
CA ALA A 65 -10.59 -3.56 4.13
C ALA A 65 -11.59 -2.89 5.06
N ASN A 66 -12.48 -2.05 4.53
CA ASN A 66 -13.54 -1.41 5.30
C ASN A 66 -14.60 -2.43 5.74
N ASP A 67 -15.02 -3.33 4.84
CA ASP A 67 -16.03 -4.35 5.12
C ASP A 67 -15.56 -5.37 6.16
N TYR A 68 -14.27 -5.72 6.13
CA TYR A 68 -13.66 -6.70 7.04
C TYR A 68 -12.83 -6.08 8.17
N ILE A 69 -12.83 -4.76 8.29
CA ILE A 69 -12.17 -4.01 9.36
C ILE A 69 -10.70 -4.44 9.47
N PHE A 70 -9.96 -4.29 8.37
CA PHE A 70 -8.53 -4.60 8.36
C PHE A 70 -7.76 -3.71 9.34
N ASP A 71 -6.79 -4.29 10.04
CA ASP A 71 -5.81 -3.55 10.82
C ASP A 71 -4.77 -2.88 9.90
N SER A 72 -4.50 -3.52 8.75
CA SER A 72 -3.65 -2.98 7.68
C SER A 72 -4.30 -1.79 6.97
N LYS A 73 -3.46 -0.87 6.49
CA LYS A 73 -3.86 0.23 5.61
C LYS A 73 -3.63 -0.14 4.14
N ILE A 74 -4.52 0.28 3.26
CA ILE A 74 -4.33 0.11 1.82
C ILE A 74 -3.50 1.28 1.27
N ALA A 75 -2.41 0.96 0.58
CA ALA A 75 -1.53 1.93 -0.05
C ALA A 75 -1.49 1.76 -1.57
N VAL A 76 -1.46 2.87 -2.31
CA VAL A 76 -1.29 2.87 -3.77
C VAL A 76 0.03 3.53 -4.16
N LEU A 77 0.73 2.95 -5.13
CA LEU A 77 1.93 3.56 -5.71
C LEU A 77 1.55 4.65 -6.69
N ILE A 78 2.18 5.82 -6.55
CA ILE A 78 1.94 7.00 -7.39
C ILE A 78 3.25 7.58 -7.95
N CYS A 79 3.17 8.26 -9.09
CA CYS A 79 4.30 8.92 -9.73
C CYS A 79 4.32 10.43 -9.47
N ASP A 80 3.14 11.04 -9.34
CA ASP A 80 2.96 12.48 -9.33
C ASP A 80 1.69 12.89 -8.55
N ASP A 81 1.47 14.20 -8.46
CA ASP A 81 0.37 14.79 -7.72
C ASP A 81 -0.99 14.58 -8.40
N PHE A 82 -1.02 14.34 -9.71
CA PHE A 82 -2.27 14.01 -10.40
C PHE A 82 -2.77 12.63 -9.95
N GLU A 83 -1.86 11.65 -9.81
CA GLU A 83 -2.18 10.36 -9.22
C GLU A 83 -2.50 10.45 -7.72
N LEU A 84 -1.91 11.41 -6.98
CA LEU A 84 -2.27 11.69 -5.60
C LEU A 84 -3.73 12.16 -5.48
N GLU A 85 -4.16 13.14 -6.27
CA GLU A 85 -5.54 13.62 -6.29
C GLU A 85 -6.53 12.49 -6.62
N ALA A 86 -6.19 11.64 -7.58
CA ALA A 86 -7.00 10.46 -7.90
C ALA A 86 -7.12 9.48 -6.71
N ALA A 87 -6.06 9.32 -5.91
CA ALA A 87 -6.08 8.51 -4.70
C ALA A 87 -6.92 9.14 -3.56
N ILE A 88 -6.93 10.48 -3.45
CA ILE A 88 -7.77 11.24 -2.52
C ILE A 88 -9.25 11.03 -2.85
N ASP A 89 -9.63 11.19 -4.12
CA ASP A 89 -11.01 10.98 -4.59
C ASP A 89 -11.47 9.54 -4.39
N ALA A 90 -10.53 8.60 -4.56
CA ALA A 90 -10.73 7.18 -4.30
C ALA A 90 -10.76 6.80 -2.81
N ARG A 91 -10.44 7.74 -1.91
CA ARG A 91 -10.39 7.57 -0.44
C ARG A 91 -9.45 6.45 0.01
N ILE A 92 -8.29 6.33 -0.63
CA ILE A 92 -7.29 5.33 -0.26
C ILE A 92 -6.58 5.76 1.03
N ASP A 93 -6.29 4.80 1.92
CA ASP A 93 -5.67 5.08 3.21
C ASP A 93 -4.29 5.72 3.08
N ALA A 94 -3.50 5.32 2.07
CA ALA A 94 -2.17 5.87 1.83
C ALA A 94 -1.75 5.95 0.34
N SER A 95 -0.86 6.89 0.02
CA SER A 95 -0.13 6.92 -1.25
C SER A 95 1.38 6.94 -1.04
N ILE A 96 2.09 6.23 -1.91
CA ILE A 96 3.55 6.11 -1.87
C ILE A 96 4.10 6.57 -3.21
N TYR A 97 4.89 7.65 -3.21
CA TYR A 97 5.61 8.08 -4.41
C TYR A 97 6.67 7.04 -4.78
N LYS A 98 6.72 6.64 -6.05
CA LYS A 98 7.67 5.64 -6.53
C LYS A 98 9.13 6.06 -6.36
N SER A 99 9.39 7.37 -6.27
CA SER A 99 10.72 7.94 -6.04
C SER A 99 11.36 7.51 -4.72
N VAL A 100 10.57 7.13 -3.71
CA VAL A 100 11.07 6.74 -2.37
C VAL A 100 11.11 5.22 -2.14
N ILE A 101 10.80 4.41 -3.15
CA ILE A 101 10.77 2.95 -3.03
C ILE A 101 12.16 2.36 -3.27
N ARG A 102 12.53 1.38 -2.44
CA ARG A 102 13.67 0.48 -2.68
C ARG A 102 13.23 -0.98 -2.73
N GLY A 103 13.85 -1.76 -3.63
CA GLY A 103 13.61 -3.20 -3.80
C GLY A 103 12.84 -3.60 -5.06
N PHE A 104 13.34 -3.21 -6.24
CA PHE A 104 12.80 -3.64 -7.54
C PHE A 104 13.47 -4.92 -8.06
#